data_AF-A0A2A5BRR3-F1
#
_entry.id   AF-A0A2A5BRR3-F1
#
_cell.length_a   1.000
_cell.length_b   1.000
_cell.length_c   1.000
_cell.angle_alpha   90.00
_cell.angle_beta   90.00
_cell.angle_gamma   90.00
#
_symmetry.space_group_name_H-M   'P 1'
#
loop_
_entity.id
_entity.type
_entity.pdbx_description
1 polymer ?
#
loop_
_entity_poly.entity_id
_entity_poly.type
_entity_poly.pdbx_seq_one_letter_code
_entity_poly.pdbx_strand_id
1 'polypeptide(L)'
;MHEYQITKYDQTQRDDAGRYVGSSKWTCYSDVGQKFDEKILTLEECLRVEALYIEAAIKLFQLSRLPYLRLTRVELYDWQKEQIRSEGAPFFEPDFDGIDFVEDAKISPENLPTILKMIFRGYGWACLEWKDKCYIHIGWDFYMYIGLLELDIHRLEEISSSGLYVDANYPSPYKAFNLPTNILHIERNIIGEEGIDINYEINLSSEYLEKLKPLWGLSSEHPFLGCFQLKFEHKEMLEDIIKHQFDFNTYEYFIQTVDWID
;
A
#
# COMPACT_ATOMS: atom_id res chain seq x y z
N MET A 1 14.39 13.15 2.52
CA MET A 1 14.16 11.71 2.33
C MET A 1 14.70 11.35 0.96
N HIS A 2 15.39 10.22 0.84
CA HIS A 2 15.77 9.64 -0.44
C HIS A 2 14.69 8.68 -0.89
N GLU A 3 14.32 8.77 -2.16
CA GLU A 3 13.13 8.11 -2.69
C GLU A 3 13.49 7.37 -3.98
N TYR A 4 13.10 6.10 -4.04
CA TYR A 4 13.48 5.19 -5.10
C TYR A 4 12.28 4.43 -5.63
N GLN A 5 12.27 4.19 -6.94
CA GLN A 5 11.47 3.15 -7.57
C GLN A 5 12.37 1.97 -7.91
N ILE A 6 12.01 0.79 -7.43
CA ILE A 6 12.68 -0.48 -7.71
C ILE A 6 11.78 -1.29 -8.63
N THR A 7 12.34 -1.75 -9.75
CA THR A 7 11.55 -2.38 -10.80
C THR A 7 12.33 -3.41 -11.63
N LYS A 8 11.65 -4.41 -12.19
CA LYS A 8 12.19 -5.36 -13.17
C LYS A 8 12.29 -4.80 -14.59
N TYR A 9 11.76 -3.58 -14.79
CA TYR A 9 11.71 -2.90 -16.07
C TYR A 9 12.97 -2.06 -16.32
N ASP A 10 13.64 -2.35 -17.44
CA ASP A 10 14.80 -1.56 -17.88
C ASP A 10 14.35 -0.16 -18.29
N GLN A 11 14.85 0.85 -17.59
CA GLN A 11 14.51 2.25 -17.81
C GLN A 11 15.00 2.77 -19.16
N THR A 12 16.04 2.15 -19.76
CA THR A 12 16.51 2.50 -21.10
C THR A 12 15.50 2.16 -22.19
N GLN A 13 14.45 1.41 -21.84
CA GLN A 13 13.35 1.02 -22.72
C GLN A 13 12.07 1.83 -22.46
N ARG A 14 12.20 3.07 -21.96
CA ARG A 14 11.09 4.02 -21.84
C ARG A 14 11.03 4.95 -23.04
N ASP A 15 9.83 5.34 -23.45
CA ASP A 15 9.61 6.38 -24.45
C ASP A 15 9.80 7.80 -23.86
N ASP A 16 9.66 8.82 -24.71
CA ASP A 16 9.78 10.23 -24.30
C ASP A 16 8.72 10.66 -23.27
N ALA A 17 7.63 9.90 -23.12
CA ALA A 17 6.60 10.11 -22.09
C ALA A 17 6.86 9.30 -20.81
N GLY A 18 8.00 8.60 -20.72
CA GLY A 18 8.40 7.78 -19.58
C GLY A 18 7.72 6.41 -19.53
N ARG A 19 6.94 6.03 -20.55
CA ARG A 19 6.23 4.74 -20.58
C ARG A 19 7.19 3.66 -21.03
N TYR A 20 7.18 2.52 -20.34
CA TYR A 20 7.95 1.37 -20.76
C TYR A 20 7.40 0.84 -22.10
N VAL A 21 8.26 0.84 -23.13
CA VAL A 21 7.97 0.35 -24.50
C VAL A 21 8.76 -0.91 -24.83
N GLY A 22 9.45 -1.47 -23.83
CA GLY A 22 10.11 -2.75 -23.95
C GLY A 22 9.13 -3.91 -24.11
N SER A 23 9.70 -5.10 -24.19
CA SER A 23 8.97 -6.31 -24.49
C SER A 23 7.94 -6.64 -23.38
N SER A 24 6.77 -7.18 -23.74
CA SER A 24 5.65 -7.39 -22.81
C SER A 24 6.09 -8.30 -21.67
N LYS A 25 6.10 -7.77 -20.43
CA LYS A 25 6.40 -8.57 -19.24
C LYS A 25 5.10 -8.94 -18.54
N TRP A 26 5.16 -10.05 -17.83
CA TRP A 26 4.10 -10.47 -16.91
C TRP A 26 3.95 -9.48 -15.76
N THR A 27 2.75 -9.39 -15.20
CA THR A 27 2.36 -8.36 -14.23
C THR A 27 2.12 -8.91 -12.83
N CYS A 28 1.73 -10.18 -12.74
CA CYS A 28 1.42 -10.82 -11.47
C CYS A 28 1.52 -12.35 -11.56
N TYR A 29 1.29 -13.03 -10.44
CA TYR A 29 1.38 -14.49 -10.36
C TYR A 29 0.34 -15.22 -11.20
N SER A 30 -0.84 -14.64 -11.45
CA SER A 30 -1.85 -15.25 -12.31
C SER A 30 -1.45 -15.29 -13.79
N ASP A 31 -0.34 -14.65 -14.16
CA ASP A 31 0.25 -14.74 -15.50
C ASP A 31 1.09 -16.01 -15.72
N VAL A 32 1.30 -16.84 -14.69
CA VAL A 32 2.04 -18.10 -14.84
C VAL A 32 1.36 -18.99 -15.87
N GLY A 33 2.17 -19.54 -16.79
CA GLY A 33 1.70 -20.35 -17.91
C GLY A 33 1.31 -19.53 -19.16
N GLN A 34 1.17 -18.21 -19.04
CA GLN A 34 0.98 -17.33 -20.19
C GLN A 34 2.31 -17.12 -20.94
N LYS A 35 2.19 -16.72 -22.22
CA LYS A 35 3.33 -16.54 -23.13
C LYS A 35 3.67 -15.06 -23.29
N PHE A 36 4.92 -14.71 -23.03
CA PHE A 36 5.49 -13.37 -23.17
C PHE A 36 6.77 -13.47 -24.00
N ASP A 37 6.86 -12.73 -25.10
CA ASP A 37 8.00 -12.75 -26.04
C ASP A 37 8.50 -14.15 -26.38
N GLU A 38 7.56 -14.99 -26.82
CA GLU A 38 7.81 -16.38 -27.19
C GLU A 38 8.21 -17.33 -26.03
N LYS A 39 8.30 -16.84 -24.79
CA LYS A 39 8.61 -17.64 -23.59
C LYS A 39 7.38 -17.80 -22.70
N ILE A 40 7.23 -18.98 -22.11
CA ILE A 40 6.18 -19.24 -21.11
C ILE A 40 6.70 -18.77 -19.75
N LEU A 41 5.90 -17.99 -19.03
CA LEU A 41 6.20 -17.61 -17.66
C LEU A 41 6.10 -18.84 -16.75
N THR A 42 7.19 -19.15 -16.05
CA THR A 42 7.21 -20.23 -15.05
C THR A 42 6.99 -19.67 -13.66
N LEU A 43 6.42 -20.49 -12.78
CA LEU A 43 6.27 -20.16 -11.36
C LEU A 43 7.62 -19.90 -10.68
N GLU A 44 8.65 -20.66 -11.06
CA GLU A 44 10.02 -20.47 -10.59
C GLU A 44 10.54 -19.07 -10.90
N GLU A 45 10.28 -18.55 -12.10
CA GLU A 45 10.69 -17.19 -12.48
C GLU A 45 9.95 -16.12 -11.67
N CYS A 46 8.64 -16.29 -11.45
CA CYS A 46 7.88 -15.36 -10.60
C CYS A 46 8.42 -15.32 -9.18
N LEU A 47 8.65 -16.49 -8.56
CA LEU A 47 9.19 -16.60 -7.20
C LEU A 47 10.63 -16.06 -7.12
N ARG A 48 11.45 -16.28 -8.16
CA ARG A 48 12.80 -15.72 -8.23
C ARG A 48 12.77 -14.19 -8.26
N VAL A 49 11.90 -13.59 -9.08
CA VAL A 49 11.77 -12.13 -9.17
C VAL A 49 11.22 -11.57 -7.86
N GLU A 50 10.16 -12.13 -7.29
CA GLU A 50 9.65 -11.73 -5.96
C GLU A 50 10.75 -11.74 -4.90
N ALA A 51 11.57 -12.80 -4.84
CA ALA A 51 12.67 -12.88 -3.89
C ALA A 51 13.67 -11.72 -4.04
N LEU A 52 13.96 -11.27 -5.27
CA LEU A 52 14.83 -10.11 -5.50
C LEU A 52 14.23 -8.82 -4.93
N TYR A 53 12.92 -8.61 -5.12
CA TYR A 53 12.22 -7.44 -4.59
C TYR A 53 12.21 -7.45 -3.05
N ILE A 54 11.90 -8.60 -2.46
CA ILE A 54 11.88 -8.77 -1.01
C ILE A 54 13.29 -8.51 -0.43
N GLU A 55 14.33 -9.07 -1.06
CA GLU A 55 15.71 -8.84 -0.63
C GLU A 55 16.09 -7.36 -0.71
N ALA A 56 15.75 -6.67 -1.81
CA ALA A 56 15.99 -5.25 -1.98
C ALA A 56 15.28 -4.41 -0.90
N ALA A 57 14.01 -4.71 -0.62
CA ALA A 57 13.23 -4.05 0.41
C ALA A 57 13.85 -4.21 1.81
N ILE A 58 14.24 -5.43 2.18
CA ILE A 58 14.87 -5.73 3.47
C ILE A 58 16.22 -5.01 3.59
N LYS A 59 17.07 -5.11 2.56
CA LYS A 59 18.40 -4.47 2.53
C LYS A 59 18.32 -2.97 2.78
N LEU A 60 17.37 -2.29 2.14
CA LEU A 60 17.18 -0.85 2.29
C LEU A 60 16.52 -0.50 3.62
N PHE A 61 15.52 -1.26 4.06
CA PHE A 61 14.88 -1.03 5.36
C PHE A 61 15.86 -1.15 6.53
N GLN A 62 16.81 -2.10 6.47
CA GLN A 62 17.85 -2.27 7.50
C GLN A 62 18.70 -1.02 7.71
N LEU A 63 18.86 -0.16 6.70
CA LEU A 63 19.59 1.11 6.83
C LEU A 63 18.91 2.06 7.83
N SER A 64 17.58 2.01 7.92
CA SER A 64 16.79 2.89 8.79
C SER A 64 16.96 2.58 10.29
N ARG A 65 17.38 1.34 10.62
CA ARG A 65 17.45 0.81 12.00
C ARG A 65 16.14 0.98 12.79
N LEU A 66 15.01 1.08 12.09
CA LEU A 66 13.70 1.20 12.72
C LEU A 66 13.24 -0.16 13.26
N PRO A 67 12.53 -0.18 14.40
CA PRO A 67 12.14 -1.43 15.05
C PRO A 67 10.92 -2.11 14.40
N TYR A 68 10.16 -1.39 13.58
CA TYR A 68 9.03 -1.91 12.82
C TYR A 68 8.69 -0.95 11.66
N LEU A 69 7.76 -1.36 10.80
CA LEU A 69 6.92 -0.50 9.96
C LEU A 69 5.46 -0.71 10.39
N ARG A 70 4.55 0.16 9.99
CA ARG A 70 3.12 -0.01 10.22
C ARG A 70 2.42 -0.32 8.91
N LEU A 71 1.44 -1.22 8.94
CA LEU A 71 0.50 -1.35 7.84
C LEU A 71 -0.41 -0.14 7.82
N THR A 72 -0.55 0.47 6.64
CA THR A 72 -1.46 1.58 6.37
C THR A 72 -2.26 1.28 5.10
N ARG A 73 -3.52 1.74 5.02
CA ARG A 73 -4.40 1.54 3.86
C ARG A 73 -4.58 0.06 3.52
N VAL A 74 -4.93 -0.72 4.53
CA VAL A 74 -5.11 -2.16 4.36
C VAL A 74 -6.38 -2.44 3.55
N GLU A 75 -6.20 -3.09 2.41
CA GLU A 75 -7.27 -3.66 1.58
C GLU A 75 -7.18 -5.17 1.66
N LEU A 76 -8.13 -5.79 2.37
CA LEU A 76 -8.18 -7.22 2.56
C LEU A 76 -9.63 -7.70 2.41
N TYR A 77 -9.86 -8.64 1.50
CA TYR A 77 -11.16 -9.26 1.31
C TYR A 77 -11.13 -10.73 1.74
N ASP A 78 -12.13 -11.18 2.49
CA ASP A 78 -12.20 -12.57 2.99
C ASP A 78 -12.10 -13.60 1.86
N TRP A 79 -12.74 -13.32 0.72
CA TRP A 79 -12.71 -14.22 -0.45
C TRP A 79 -11.29 -14.36 -1.05
N GLN A 80 -10.46 -13.31 -1.04
CA GLN A 80 -9.08 -13.38 -1.53
C GLN A 80 -8.23 -14.27 -0.63
N LYS A 81 -8.38 -14.07 0.68
CA LYS A 81 -7.70 -14.87 1.70
C LYS A 81 -8.07 -16.34 1.58
N GLU A 82 -9.36 -16.65 1.47
CA GLU A 82 -9.84 -18.02 1.28
C GLU A 82 -9.34 -18.63 -0.03
N GLN A 83 -9.35 -17.86 -1.13
CA GLN A 83 -8.87 -18.30 -2.43
C GLN A 83 -7.39 -18.71 -2.35
N ILE A 84 -6.50 -17.81 -1.91
CA ILE A 84 -5.06 -18.11 -1.84
C ILE A 84 -4.78 -19.27 -0.91
N ARG A 85 -5.46 -19.33 0.24
CA ARG A 85 -5.35 -20.46 1.15
C ARG A 85 -5.74 -21.78 0.47
N SER A 86 -6.77 -21.77 -0.38
CA SER A 86 -7.21 -22.96 -1.14
C SER A 86 -6.23 -23.39 -2.23
N GLU A 87 -5.52 -22.43 -2.85
CA GLU A 87 -4.48 -22.71 -3.84
C GLU A 87 -3.26 -23.40 -3.20
N GLY A 88 -3.01 -23.12 -1.92
CA GLY A 88 -1.95 -23.79 -1.16
C GLY A 88 -0.55 -23.40 -1.65
N ALA A 89 0.43 -24.27 -1.39
CA ALA A 89 1.81 -23.99 -1.77
C ALA A 89 1.98 -23.95 -3.31
N PRO A 90 2.80 -23.02 -3.84
CA PRO A 90 3.63 -22.05 -3.13
C PRO A 90 2.96 -20.68 -2.90
N PHE A 91 1.70 -20.49 -3.29
CA PHE A 91 1.02 -19.18 -3.19
C PHE A 91 0.69 -18.83 -1.73
N PHE A 92 0.27 -19.82 -0.95
CA PHE A 92 0.06 -19.71 0.49
C PHE A 92 1.18 -20.40 1.27
N GLU A 93 1.71 -19.70 2.28
CA GLU A 93 2.64 -20.24 3.27
C GLU A 93 1.96 -20.27 4.65
N PRO A 94 2.14 -21.33 5.47
CA PRO A 94 1.50 -21.41 6.78
C PRO A 94 1.79 -20.21 7.70
N ASP A 95 2.95 -19.56 7.52
CA ASP A 95 3.35 -18.38 8.28
C ASP A 95 2.42 -17.18 8.04
N PHE A 96 1.65 -17.15 6.94
CA PHE A 96 0.68 -16.08 6.66
C PHE A 96 -0.39 -16.00 7.75
N ASP A 97 -0.76 -17.14 8.34
CA ASP A 97 -1.73 -17.19 9.44
C ASP A 97 -1.20 -16.64 10.76
N GLY A 98 0.12 -16.54 10.90
CA GLY A 98 0.77 -15.94 12.05
C GLY A 98 0.91 -14.42 11.97
N ILE A 99 0.53 -13.81 10.83
CA ILE A 99 0.69 -12.39 10.58
C ILE A 99 -0.64 -11.66 10.74
N ASP A 100 -0.64 -10.63 11.59
CA ASP A 100 -1.77 -9.73 11.75
C ASP A 100 -1.80 -8.71 10.60
N PHE A 101 -2.44 -9.09 9.49
CA PHE A 101 -2.61 -8.23 8.31
C PHE A 101 -3.82 -7.32 8.49
N VAL A 102 -3.71 -6.35 9.40
CA VAL A 102 -4.77 -5.40 9.74
C VAL A 102 -4.24 -3.97 9.78
N GLU A 103 -5.14 -3.01 9.62
CA GLU A 103 -4.81 -1.58 9.64
C GLU A 103 -4.08 -1.21 10.95
N ASP A 104 -3.03 -0.39 10.84
CA ASP A 104 -2.15 0.04 11.93
C ASP A 104 -1.31 -1.05 12.64
N ALA A 105 -1.32 -2.30 12.13
CA ALA A 105 -0.48 -3.37 12.68
C ALA A 105 1.02 -3.04 12.58
N LYS A 106 1.79 -3.40 13.62
CA LYS A 106 3.25 -3.24 13.62
C LYS A 106 3.93 -4.46 13.01
N ILE A 107 4.68 -4.24 11.94
CA ILE A 107 5.45 -5.25 11.23
C ILE A 107 6.92 -5.10 11.60
N SER A 108 7.43 -6.05 12.36
CA SER A 108 8.84 -6.11 12.73
C SER A 108 9.72 -6.56 11.55
N PRO A 109 11.03 -6.27 11.57
CA PRO A 109 11.96 -6.67 10.51
C PRO A 109 11.91 -8.17 10.18
N GLU A 110 11.68 -9.04 11.16
CA GLU A 110 11.58 -10.49 10.97
C GLU A 110 10.30 -10.91 10.23
N ASN A 111 9.21 -10.15 10.35
CA ASN A 111 7.94 -10.43 9.69
C ASN A 111 7.80 -9.73 8.33
N LEU A 112 8.67 -8.76 8.04
CA LEU A 112 8.68 -8.02 6.78
C LEU A 112 8.75 -8.94 5.53
N PRO A 113 9.60 -9.99 5.46
CA PRO A 113 9.61 -10.89 4.31
C PRO A 113 8.23 -11.52 4.05
N THR A 114 7.55 -11.96 5.11
CA THR A 114 6.24 -12.62 5.01
C THR A 114 5.16 -11.65 4.54
N ILE A 115 5.12 -10.43 5.09
CA ILE A 115 4.19 -9.39 4.63
C ILE A 115 4.39 -9.06 3.16
N LEU A 116 5.63 -8.90 2.71
CA LEU A 116 5.91 -8.56 1.31
C LEU A 116 5.43 -9.70 0.38
N LYS A 117 5.62 -10.97 0.75
CA LYS A 117 5.04 -12.10 0.00
C LYS A 117 3.51 -12.06 -0.03
N MET A 118 2.87 -11.76 1.11
CA MET A 118 1.41 -11.63 1.17
C MET A 118 0.92 -10.57 0.17
N ILE A 119 1.58 -9.41 0.10
CA ILE A 119 1.24 -8.34 -0.86
C ILE A 119 1.51 -8.78 -2.30
N PHE A 120 2.71 -9.29 -2.63
CA PHE A 120 3.07 -9.69 -3.99
C PHE A 120 2.18 -10.81 -4.55
N ARG A 121 1.67 -11.70 -3.69
CA ARG A 121 0.83 -12.83 -4.07
C ARG A 121 -0.66 -12.52 -4.05
N GLY A 122 -1.05 -11.30 -3.70
CA GLY A 122 -2.45 -10.85 -3.73
C GLY A 122 -3.28 -11.33 -2.54
N TYR A 123 -2.65 -11.64 -1.40
CA TYR A 123 -3.35 -11.97 -0.15
C TYR A 123 -4.15 -10.76 0.36
N GLY A 124 -3.59 -9.58 0.19
CA GLY A 124 -4.19 -8.29 0.47
C GLY A 124 -3.22 -7.20 0.02
N TRP A 125 -3.66 -5.96 0.02
CA TRP A 125 -2.81 -4.82 -0.29
C TRP A 125 -2.65 -3.93 0.95
N ALA A 126 -1.46 -3.37 1.12
CA ALA A 126 -1.17 -2.42 2.18
C ALA A 126 0.09 -1.61 1.83
N CYS A 127 0.20 -0.43 2.42
CA CYS A 127 1.44 0.31 2.50
C CYS A 127 2.17 -0.03 3.81
N LEU A 128 3.50 0.03 3.80
CA LEU A 128 4.34 -0.15 4.99
C LEU A 128 5.05 1.17 5.30
N GLU A 129 4.71 1.80 6.41
CA GLU A 129 5.16 3.18 6.69
C GLU A 129 5.66 3.34 8.12
N TRP A 130 6.62 4.25 8.29
CA TRP A 130 6.99 4.82 9.58
C TRP A 130 7.09 6.33 9.44
N LYS A 131 5.99 7.02 9.76
CA LYS A 131 5.92 8.49 9.79
C LYS A 131 6.56 9.08 8.52
N ASP A 132 7.44 10.07 8.70
CA ASP A 132 8.23 10.75 7.67
C ASP A 132 9.65 10.17 7.53
N LYS A 133 9.89 8.93 7.98
CA LYS A 133 11.23 8.34 8.04
C LYS A 133 11.47 7.22 7.05
N CYS A 134 10.48 6.35 6.86
CA CYS A 134 10.60 5.21 5.97
C CYS A 134 9.25 4.81 5.41
N TYR A 135 9.23 4.39 4.14
CA TYR A 135 8.09 3.70 3.56
C TYR A 135 8.54 2.63 2.57
N ILE A 136 7.71 1.59 2.41
CA ILE A 136 7.78 0.59 1.35
C ILE A 136 6.36 0.43 0.79
N HIS A 137 6.16 0.82 -0.47
CA HIS A 137 4.87 0.70 -1.14
C HIS A 137 5.02 -0.19 -2.36
N ILE A 138 4.13 -1.17 -2.51
CA ILE A 138 4.10 -2.03 -3.68
C ILE A 138 2.91 -1.59 -4.52
N GLY A 139 3.19 -1.03 -5.69
CA GLY A 139 2.19 -0.72 -6.69
C GLY A 139 1.91 -1.89 -7.60
N TRP A 140 1.02 -1.65 -8.56
CA TRP A 140 0.71 -2.60 -9.62
C TRP A 140 1.97 -2.99 -10.42
N ASP A 141 1.95 -4.18 -11.04
CA ASP A 141 2.99 -4.64 -11.97
C ASP A 141 4.43 -4.60 -11.40
N PHE A 142 4.57 -4.96 -10.12
CA PHE A 142 5.87 -5.01 -9.43
C PHE A 142 6.62 -3.66 -9.45
N TYR A 143 5.93 -2.52 -9.46
CA TYR A 143 6.58 -1.25 -9.13
C TYR A 143 6.65 -1.08 -7.62
N MET A 144 7.85 -1.24 -7.05
CA MET A 144 8.07 -1.06 -5.61
C MET A 144 8.70 0.31 -5.36
N TYR A 145 8.18 1.05 -4.38
CA TYR A 145 8.65 2.37 -4.02
C TYR A 145 9.20 2.34 -2.60
N ILE A 146 10.39 2.87 -2.40
CA ILE A 146 11.02 2.91 -1.08
C ILE A 146 11.49 4.31 -0.78
N GLY A 147 11.09 4.81 0.40
CA GLY A 147 11.58 6.04 0.98
C GLY A 147 12.38 5.75 2.24
N LEU A 148 13.54 6.38 2.39
CA LEU A 148 14.34 6.29 3.61
C LEU A 148 15.16 7.58 3.81
N LEU A 149 15.53 7.88 5.05
CA LEU A 149 16.38 9.04 5.35
C LEU A 149 17.85 8.81 5.02
N GLU A 150 18.31 7.56 5.09
CA GLU A 150 19.71 7.20 4.85
C GLU A 150 19.96 6.89 3.38
N LEU A 151 21.15 7.22 2.89
CA LEU A 151 21.62 6.91 1.55
C LEU A 151 22.79 5.92 1.63
N ASP A 152 22.71 4.84 0.85
CA ASP A 152 23.80 3.88 0.68
C ASP A 152 23.89 3.49 -0.80
N ILE A 153 24.79 4.18 -1.52
CA ILE A 153 24.95 3.99 -2.97
C ILE A 153 25.41 2.56 -3.30
N HIS A 154 26.26 1.97 -2.47
CA HIS A 154 26.73 0.60 -2.69
C HIS A 154 25.57 -0.39 -2.58
N ARG A 155 24.65 -0.18 -1.64
CA ARG A 155 23.43 -1.02 -1.54
C ARG A 155 22.55 -0.90 -2.79
N LEU A 156 22.43 0.31 -3.35
CA LEU A 156 21.66 0.52 -4.58
C LEU A 156 22.33 -0.18 -5.77
N GLU A 157 23.67 -0.11 -5.88
CA GLU A 157 24.45 -0.80 -6.91
C GLU A 157 24.33 -2.33 -6.80
N GLU A 158 24.33 -2.88 -5.58
CA GLU A 158 24.07 -4.30 -5.33
C GLU A 158 22.68 -4.72 -5.82
N ILE A 159 21.65 -3.93 -5.54
CA ILE A 159 20.28 -4.18 -5.99
C ILE A 159 20.23 -4.15 -7.52
N SER A 160 20.85 -3.15 -8.15
CA SER A 160 20.93 -3.05 -9.61
C SER A 160 21.64 -4.26 -10.23
N SER A 161 22.69 -4.75 -9.57
CA SER A 161 23.45 -5.92 -10.03
C SER A 161 22.71 -7.24 -9.86
N SER A 162 21.61 -7.28 -9.09
CA SER A 162 20.80 -8.48 -8.88
C SER A 162 19.85 -8.78 -10.05
N GLY A 163 19.69 -7.84 -10.99
CA GLY A 163 18.75 -7.92 -12.12
C GLY A 163 17.50 -7.05 -11.95
N LEU A 164 17.44 -6.23 -10.90
CA LEU A 164 16.47 -5.15 -10.75
C LEU A 164 17.06 -3.83 -11.24
N TYR A 165 16.21 -2.85 -11.49
CA TYR A 165 16.56 -1.47 -11.83
C TYR A 165 16.10 -0.55 -10.70
N VAL A 166 16.88 0.49 -10.45
CA VAL A 166 16.64 1.47 -9.39
C VAL A 166 16.58 2.85 -10.01
N ASP A 167 15.43 3.52 -9.90
CA ASP A 167 15.23 4.92 -10.27
C ASP A 167 15.38 5.79 -9.02
N ALA A 168 16.22 6.82 -9.07
CA ALA A 168 16.45 7.71 -7.94
C ALA A 168 15.62 9.00 -8.08
N ASN A 169 15.23 9.59 -6.95
CA ASN A 169 14.32 10.74 -6.89
C ASN A 169 12.93 10.42 -7.44
N TYR A 170 12.48 9.18 -7.25
CA TYR A 170 11.16 8.73 -7.67
C TYR A 170 10.28 8.50 -6.43
N PRO A 171 9.50 9.51 -5.98
CA PRO A 171 8.61 9.35 -4.85
C PRO A 171 7.51 8.34 -5.15
N SER A 172 7.00 7.69 -4.10
CA SER A 172 5.83 6.81 -4.28
C SER A 172 4.60 7.63 -4.68
N PRO A 173 3.79 7.16 -5.64
CA PRO A 173 2.48 7.77 -5.92
C PRO A 173 1.52 7.64 -4.72
N TYR A 174 1.79 6.68 -3.83
CA TYR A 174 1.04 6.47 -2.60
C TYR A 174 1.55 7.31 -1.44
N LYS A 175 2.58 8.14 -1.61
CA LYS A 175 3.10 8.94 -0.51
C LYS A 175 2.04 9.92 -0.03
N ALA A 176 1.79 9.95 1.27
CA ALA A 176 0.97 10.99 1.86
C ALA A 176 1.66 12.35 1.74
N PHE A 177 1.08 13.21 0.92
CA PHE A 177 1.45 14.61 0.91
C PHE A 177 0.68 15.33 2.02
N ASN A 178 1.40 16.16 2.79
CA ASN A 178 0.82 17.29 3.50
C ASN A 178 -0.30 17.00 4.53
N LEU A 179 -0.34 15.83 5.18
CA LEU A 179 -1.31 15.53 6.26
C LEU A 179 -1.58 16.67 7.26
N PRO A 180 -0.57 17.46 7.72
CA PRO A 180 -0.82 18.59 8.63
C PRO A 180 -1.62 19.74 8.02
N THR A 181 -1.65 19.87 6.69
CA THR A 181 -2.41 20.91 5.96
C THR A 181 -3.52 20.32 5.10
N ASN A 182 -3.72 19.00 5.10
CA ASN A 182 -4.78 18.37 4.33
C ASN A 182 -6.15 18.69 4.94
N ILE A 183 -7.11 18.80 4.04
CA ILE A 183 -8.52 18.82 4.37
C ILE A 183 -8.99 17.36 4.34
N LEU A 184 -9.73 16.94 5.35
CA LEU A 184 -10.40 15.63 5.36
C LEU A 184 -11.77 15.83 4.72
N HIS A 185 -12.06 15.05 3.70
CA HIS A 185 -13.32 15.14 2.96
C HIS A 185 -14.27 14.07 3.50
N ILE A 186 -15.41 14.47 4.04
CA ILE A 186 -16.50 13.54 4.32
C ILE A 186 -17.44 13.56 3.14
N GLU A 187 -17.51 12.41 2.48
CA GLU A 187 -18.40 12.12 1.38
C GLU A 187 -19.50 11.17 1.84
N ARG A 188 -20.55 11.03 1.01
CA ARG A 188 -21.61 10.06 1.28
C ARG A 188 -22.15 9.42 0.02
N ASN A 189 -22.68 8.21 0.19
CA ASN A 189 -23.43 7.47 -0.83
C ASN A 189 -24.86 7.24 -0.32
N ILE A 190 -25.84 7.17 -1.22
CA ILE A 190 -27.19 6.75 -0.86
C ILE A 190 -27.19 5.23 -0.68
N ILE A 191 -27.78 4.74 0.42
CA ILE A 191 -27.85 3.30 0.69
C ILE A 191 -28.62 2.59 -0.44
N GLY A 192 -27.97 1.62 -1.06
CA GLY A 192 -28.54 0.83 -2.15
C GLY A 192 -28.37 1.44 -3.55
N GLU A 193 -27.68 2.59 -3.66
CA GLU A 193 -27.31 3.20 -4.93
C GLU A 193 -25.79 3.13 -5.15
N GLU A 194 -25.37 3.01 -6.41
CA GLU A 194 -23.97 3.10 -6.80
C GLU A 194 -23.61 4.57 -7.07
N GLY A 195 -22.59 5.07 -6.37
CA GLY A 195 -22.00 6.39 -6.62
C GLY A 195 -22.00 7.32 -5.42
N ILE A 196 -21.15 8.33 -5.51
CA ILE A 196 -20.97 9.38 -4.50
C ILE A 196 -21.99 10.50 -4.76
N ASP A 197 -22.64 10.99 -3.69
CA ASP A 197 -23.46 12.20 -3.73
C ASP A 197 -22.55 13.42 -3.92
N ILE A 198 -22.30 13.78 -5.17
CA ILE A 198 -21.46 14.92 -5.56
C ILE A 198 -21.95 16.28 -5.03
N ASN A 199 -23.16 16.35 -4.47
CA ASN A 199 -23.70 17.57 -3.87
C ASN A 199 -23.47 17.65 -2.35
N TYR A 200 -22.77 16.68 -1.77
CA TYR A 200 -22.48 16.62 -0.34
C TYR A 200 -20.99 16.45 -0.07
N GLU A 201 -20.44 17.38 0.70
CA GLU A 201 -19.06 17.34 1.14
C GLU A 201 -18.95 18.09 2.48
N ILE A 202 -18.28 17.49 3.47
CA ILE A 202 -17.83 18.21 4.66
C ILE A 202 -16.31 18.25 4.67
N ASN A 203 -15.77 19.44 4.79
CA ASN A 203 -14.33 19.68 4.87
C ASN A 203 -13.91 19.90 6.32
N LEU A 204 -13.04 19.02 6.82
CA LEU A 204 -12.45 19.12 8.16
C LEU A 204 -10.98 19.48 8.06
N SER A 205 -10.50 20.31 8.99
CA SER A 205 -9.07 20.55 9.13
C SER A 205 -8.38 19.30 9.71
N SER A 206 -7.07 19.19 9.48
CA SER A 206 -6.23 18.12 10.05
C SER A 206 -6.24 18.05 11.59
N GLU A 207 -6.72 19.08 12.30
CA GLU A 207 -6.81 19.08 13.77
C GLU A 207 -7.82 18.06 14.32
N TYR A 208 -8.73 17.58 13.47
CA TYR A 208 -9.71 16.55 13.82
C TYR A 208 -9.11 15.14 13.83
N LEU A 209 -7.96 14.91 13.17
CA LEU A 209 -7.35 13.58 13.01
C LEU A 209 -7.17 12.84 14.33
N GLU A 210 -6.56 13.50 15.33
CA GLU A 210 -6.28 12.86 16.62
C GLU A 210 -7.56 12.53 17.40
N LYS A 211 -8.65 13.27 17.17
CA LYS A 211 -9.96 13.00 17.78
C LYS A 211 -10.69 11.87 17.06
N LEU A 212 -10.43 11.68 15.78
CA LEU A 212 -11.09 10.70 14.92
C LEU A 212 -10.43 9.31 15.00
N LYS A 213 -9.09 9.23 15.11
CA LYS A 213 -8.34 7.96 15.23
C LYS A 213 -8.95 6.93 16.20
N PRO A 214 -9.36 7.31 17.44
CA PRO A 214 -9.92 6.35 18.40
C PRO A 214 -11.18 5.64 17.91
N LEU A 215 -11.95 6.25 16.99
CA LEU A 215 -13.16 5.63 16.43
C LEU A 215 -12.86 4.36 15.62
N TRP A 216 -11.64 4.20 15.11
CA TRP A 216 -11.20 2.99 14.41
C TRP A 216 -10.15 2.20 15.20
N GLY A 217 -9.93 2.55 16.48
CA GLY A 217 -8.90 1.92 17.31
C GLY A 217 -7.46 2.20 16.83
N LEU A 218 -7.26 3.24 16.00
CA LEU A 218 -5.97 3.57 15.42
C LEU A 218 -5.06 4.22 16.48
N SER A 219 -3.79 3.84 16.47
CA SER A 219 -2.79 4.45 17.35
C SER A 219 -2.48 5.89 16.93
N SER A 220 -1.90 6.65 17.87
CA SER A 220 -1.45 8.02 17.60
C SER A 220 -0.37 8.10 16.50
N GLU A 221 0.34 7.00 16.23
CA GLU A 221 1.34 6.93 15.17
C GLU A 221 0.76 6.68 13.78
N HIS A 222 -0.49 6.20 13.68
CA HIS A 222 -1.15 5.97 12.41
C HIS A 222 -1.25 7.30 11.64
N PRO A 223 -0.92 7.35 10.34
CA PRO A 223 -0.97 8.59 9.58
C PRO A 223 -2.41 9.01 9.21
N PHE A 224 -3.39 8.13 9.44
CA PHE A 224 -4.81 8.34 9.09
C PHE A 224 -4.99 8.58 7.60
N LEU A 225 -4.40 7.69 6.80
CA LEU A 225 -4.46 7.68 5.35
C LEU A 225 -5.38 6.56 4.87
N GLY A 226 -6.20 6.84 3.86
CA GLY A 226 -7.16 5.90 3.29
C GLY A 226 -8.59 6.43 3.29
N CYS A 227 -9.52 5.49 3.14
CA CYS A 227 -10.96 5.69 3.16
C CYS A 227 -11.54 5.04 4.42
N PHE A 228 -12.19 5.83 5.27
CA PHE A 228 -12.72 5.35 6.55
C PHE A 228 -14.24 5.50 6.59
N GLN A 229 -14.97 4.39 6.61
CA GLN A 229 -16.42 4.40 6.77
C GLN A 229 -16.80 4.85 8.18
N LEU A 230 -17.67 5.85 8.27
CA LEU A 230 -18.30 6.25 9.52
C LEU A 230 -19.38 5.22 9.85
N LYS A 231 -19.34 4.69 11.07
CA LYS A 231 -20.29 3.68 11.52
C LYS A 231 -21.33 4.27 12.45
N PHE A 232 -22.57 3.81 12.33
CA PHE A 232 -23.68 4.22 13.19
C PHE A 232 -23.38 4.01 14.69
N GLU A 233 -22.63 2.96 15.04
CA GLU A 233 -22.19 2.69 16.42
C GLU A 233 -21.38 3.83 17.06
N HIS A 234 -20.75 4.69 16.24
CA HIS A 234 -19.98 5.85 16.68
C HIS A 234 -20.72 7.17 16.51
N LYS A 235 -22.01 7.15 16.15
CA LYS A 235 -22.79 8.35 15.78
C LYS A 235 -22.67 9.48 16.80
N GLU A 236 -22.99 9.24 18.07
CA GLU A 236 -22.99 10.30 19.09
C GLU A 236 -21.62 10.98 19.22
N MET A 237 -20.54 10.20 19.18
CA MET A 237 -19.18 10.72 19.26
C MET A 237 -18.78 11.46 17.98
N LEU A 238 -19.15 10.95 16.81
CA LEU A 238 -18.93 11.61 15.51
C LEU A 238 -19.63 12.96 15.45
N GLU A 239 -20.90 13.03 15.81
CA GLU A 239 -21.69 14.26 15.81
C GLU A 239 -21.15 15.28 16.83
N ASP A 240 -20.65 14.81 17.98
CA ASP A 240 -19.99 15.69 18.96
C ASP A 240 -18.63 16.20 18.46
N ILE A 241 -17.81 15.36 17.83
CA ILE A 241 -16.51 15.79 17.30
C ILE A 241 -16.70 16.77 16.14
N ILE A 242 -17.49 16.38 15.15
CA ILE A 242 -17.61 17.06 13.84
C ILE A 242 -18.60 18.24 13.91
N LYS A 243 -19.48 18.27 14.91
CA LYS A 243 -20.56 19.26 15.06
C LYS A 243 -21.50 19.27 13.84
N HIS A 244 -21.77 18.08 13.31
CA HIS A 244 -22.70 17.83 12.20
C HIS A 244 -23.63 16.67 12.54
N GLN A 245 -24.87 16.67 12.05
CA GLN A 245 -25.81 15.57 12.24
C GLN A 245 -25.78 14.62 11.04
N PHE A 246 -25.66 13.31 11.30
CA PHE A 246 -25.58 12.28 10.26
C PHE A 246 -26.87 11.46 10.18
N ASP A 247 -27.37 11.30 8.94
CA ASP A 247 -28.49 10.40 8.63
C ASP A 247 -27.99 9.07 8.08
N PHE A 248 -27.64 8.15 8.98
CA PHE A 248 -27.24 6.78 8.65
C PHE A 248 -28.39 5.87 8.19
N ASN A 249 -29.65 6.34 8.19
CA ASN A 249 -30.76 5.55 7.65
C ASN A 249 -30.87 5.67 6.13
N THR A 250 -30.34 6.77 5.58
CA THR A 250 -30.41 7.08 4.15
C THR A 250 -29.04 6.97 3.48
N TYR A 251 -27.96 7.26 4.21
CA TYR A 251 -26.62 7.40 3.63
C TYR A 251 -25.56 6.58 4.37
N GLU A 252 -24.56 6.14 3.60
CA GLU A 252 -23.26 5.71 4.11
C GLU A 252 -22.27 6.87 3.98
N TYR A 253 -21.45 7.11 5.00
CA TYR A 253 -20.50 8.24 5.01
C TYR A 253 -19.06 7.71 5.09
N PHE A 254 -18.14 8.40 4.43
CA PHE A 254 -16.74 8.03 4.35
C PHE A 254 -15.85 9.25 4.54
N ILE A 255 -14.78 9.15 5.32
CA ILE A 255 -13.70 10.13 5.32
C ILE A 255 -12.65 9.70 4.30
N GLN A 256 -12.39 10.56 3.32
CA GLN A 256 -11.26 10.46 2.41
C GLN A 256 -10.12 11.35 2.89
N THR A 257 -8.91 10.82 2.83
CA THR A 257 -7.67 11.50 3.26
C THR A 257 -6.55 11.48 2.23
N VAL A 258 -6.79 10.75 1.15
CA VAL A 258 -5.96 10.69 -0.05
C VAL A 258 -6.85 11.14 -1.20
N ASP A 259 -6.56 12.31 -1.75
CA ASP A 259 -7.12 12.66 -3.04
C ASP A 259 -6.60 11.61 -4.03
N TRP A 260 -7.51 10.94 -4.74
CA TRP A 260 -7.16 10.33 -6.01
C TRP A 260 -6.71 11.49 -6.91
N ILE A 261 -5.40 11.71 -6.99
CA ILE A 261 -4.84 12.53 -8.04
C ILE A 261 -4.98 11.67 -9.30
N ASP A 262 -6.08 11.88 -10.02
CA ASP A 262 -6.33 11.33 -11.37
C ASP A 262 -5.14 11.60 -12.33
#